data_AF-A0A843HP80-F1
#
_entry.id   AF-A0A843HP80-F1
#
_cell.length_a   1.000
_cell.length_b   1.000
_cell.length_c   1.000
_cell.angle_alpha   90.00
_cell.angle_beta   90.00
_cell.angle_gamma   90.00
#
_symmetry.space_group_name_H-M   'P 1'
#
loop_
_entity.id
_entity.type
_entity.pdbx_description
1 polymer ?
#
loop_
_entity_poly.entity_id
_entity_poly.type
_entity_poly.pdbx_seq_one_letter_code
_entity_poly.pdbx_strand_id
1 'polypeptide(L)'
;MDIKKLFLFIWVVITRAVSQGKNPLTAVIKAIKAKKTYESAYVAYDKALKELRKVEPEYDKACKKEKLICKLYDIELDRFRSAATELNQFVRGLAYHEYDAAKHRLLRQQYAQREKTLDALTAAHETHWEEFFRITQCMDALSKNAEKATNAYDEAYDCLKSFGVLIEV
;
A
#
# COMPACT_ATOMS: atom_id res chain seq x y z
N MET A 1 -15.92 30.87 14.21
CA MET A 1 -17.35 30.63 13.94
C MET A 1 -18.11 31.90 14.25
N ASP A 2 -19.02 32.33 13.38
CA ASP A 2 -19.88 33.49 13.64
C ASP A 2 -20.79 33.20 14.86
N ILE A 3 -20.90 34.13 15.79
CA ILE A 3 -21.69 34.01 17.04
C ILE A 3 -23.14 33.65 16.71
N LYS A 4 -23.68 34.19 15.61
CA LYS A 4 -25.04 33.89 15.15
C LYS A 4 -25.23 32.41 14.78
N LYS A 5 -24.23 31.80 14.13
CA LYS A 5 -24.28 30.37 13.76
C LYS A 5 -24.14 29.46 14.98
N LEU A 6 -23.39 29.88 16.01
CA LEU A 6 -23.30 29.14 17.27
C LEU A 6 -24.63 29.14 18.01
N PHE A 7 -25.28 30.30 18.09
CA PHE A 7 -26.56 30.44 18.77
C PHE A 7 -27.63 29.58 18.09
N LEU A 8 -27.73 29.64 16.76
CA LEU A 8 -28.68 28.83 15.99
C LEU A 8 -28.43 27.33 16.21
N PHE A 9 -27.17 26.89 16.17
CA PHE A 9 -26.79 25.50 16.43
C PHE A 9 -27.23 25.04 17.83
N ILE A 10 -26.92 25.81 18.88
CA ILE A 10 -27.31 25.47 20.25
C ILE A 10 -28.84 25.41 20.38
N TRP A 11 -29.55 26.37 19.78
CA TRP A 11 -31.02 26.41 19.81
C TRP A 11 -31.66 25.18 19.17
N VAL A 12 -31.19 24.76 17.99
CA VAL A 12 -31.67 23.55 17.30
C VAL A 12 -31.43 22.30 18.15
N VAL A 13 -30.25 22.17 18.75
CA VAL A 13 -29.93 21.03 19.61
C VAL A 13 -30.81 21.00 20.86
N ILE A 14 -31.04 22.15 21.52
CA ILE A 14 -31.91 22.24 22.70
C ILE A 14 -33.35 21.86 22.35
N THR A 15 -33.91 22.48 21.31
CA THR A 15 -35.30 22.22 20.89
C THR A 15 -35.51 20.74 20.53
N ARG A 16 -34.56 20.12 19.82
CA ARG A 16 -34.63 18.69 19.51
C ARG A 16 -34.45 17.81 20.74
N ALA A 17 -33.53 18.13 21.64
CA ALA A 17 -33.31 17.36 22.86
C ALA A 17 -34.55 17.36 23.76
N VAL A 18 -35.20 18.52 23.93
CA VAL A 18 -36.46 18.64 24.68
C VAL A 18 -37.56 17.80 24.04
N SER A 19 -37.70 17.84 22.70
CA SER A 19 -38.69 17.01 21.98
C SER A 19 -38.47 15.50 22.13
N GLN A 20 -37.24 15.08 22.43
CA GLN A 20 -36.85 13.68 22.64
C GLN A 20 -36.83 13.28 24.12
N GLY A 21 -37.23 14.16 25.05
CA GLY A 21 -37.16 13.91 26.49
C GLY A 21 -35.74 13.80 27.06
N LYS A 22 -34.74 14.34 26.35
CA LYS A 22 -33.32 14.29 26.76
C LYS A 22 -32.93 15.57 27.51
N ASN A 23 -31.94 15.44 28.39
CA ASN A 23 -31.36 16.61 29.07
C ASN A 23 -30.71 17.56 28.05
N PRO A 24 -31.16 18.83 27.96
CA PRO A 24 -30.68 19.78 26.95
C PRO A 24 -29.19 20.11 27.10
N LEU A 25 -28.69 20.22 28.33
CA LEU A 25 -27.29 20.56 28.60
C LEU A 25 -26.37 19.44 28.12
N THR A 26 -26.71 18.19 28.44
CA THR A 26 -25.96 17.00 28.00
C THR A 26 -25.97 16.86 26.49
N ALA A 27 -27.12 17.13 25.84
CA ALA A 27 -27.26 17.10 24.40
C ALA A 27 -26.37 18.16 23.71
N VAL A 28 -26.36 19.40 24.22
CA VAL A 28 -25.51 20.48 23.71
C VAL A 28 -24.02 20.13 23.84
N ILE A 29 -23.58 19.62 24.99
CA ILE A 29 -22.18 19.19 25.18
C ILE A 29 -21.83 18.08 24.18
N LYS A 30 -22.70 17.09 24.01
CA LYS A 30 -22.48 15.97 23.08
C LYS A 30 -22.41 16.46 21.63
N ALA A 31 -23.31 17.36 21.22
CA ALA A 31 -23.33 17.93 19.88
C ALA A 31 -22.10 18.80 19.59
N ILE A 32 -21.65 19.62 20.54
CA ILE A 32 -20.42 20.41 20.39
C ILE A 32 -19.20 19.50 20.20
N LYS A 33 -19.09 18.44 21.01
CA LYS A 33 -18.03 17.44 20.87
C LYS A 33 -18.08 16.76 19.50
N ALA A 34 -19.26 16.31 19.07
CA ALA A 34 -19.46 15.68 17.78
C ALA A 34 -19.06 16.62 16.63
N LYS A 35 -19.45 17.90 16.67
CA LYS A 35 -19.03 18.88 15.66
C LYS A 35 -17.52 19.03 15.57
N LYS A 36 -16.84 19.14 16.72
CA LYS A 36 -15.37 19.23 16.75
C LYS A 36 -14.72 17.95 16.19
N THR A 37 -15.26 16.78 16.53
CA THR A 37 -14.80 15.50 15.98
C THR A 37 -15.01 15.44 14.47
N TYR A 38 -16.18 15.84 13.96
CA TYR A 38 -16.50 15.88 12.54
C TYR A 38 -15.49 16.73 11.75
N GLU A 39 -15.22 17.96 12.20
CA GLU A 39 -14.27 18.85 11.54
C GLU A 39 -12.84 18.28 11.60
N SER A 40 -12.42 17.75 12.75
CA SER A 40 -11.10 17.15 12.91
C SER A 40 -10.92 15.87 12.07
N ALA A 41 -11.96 15.05 11.99
CA ALA A 41 -11.96 13.80 11.25
C ALA A 41 -11.88 14.07 9.74
N TYR A 42 -12.63 15.07 9.25
CA TYR A 42 -12.55 15.52 7.87
C TYR A 42 -11.13 15.98 7.49
N VAL A 43 -10.49 16.79 8.33
CA VAL A 43 -9.11 17.24 8.11
C VAL A 43 -8.13 16.07 8.12
N ALA A 44 -8.29 15.12 9.04
CA ALA A 44 -7.45 13.93 9.11
C ALA A 44 -7.63 13.03 7.87
N TYR A 45 -8.86 12.87 7.39
CA TYR A 45 -9.19 12.12 6.18
C TYR A 45 -8.57 12.76 4.94
N ASP A 46 -8.77 14.08 4.73
CA ASP A 46 -8.18 14.80 3.59
C ASP A 46 -6.64 14.72 3.59
N LYS A 47 -6.02 14.82 4.78
CA LYS A 47 -4.58 14.62 4.92
C LYS A 47 -4.16 13.20 4.52
N ALA A 48 -4.84 12.17 5.01
CA ALA A 48 -4.53 10.78 4.68
C ALA A 48 -4.67 10.52 3.17
N LEU A 49 -5.73 11.04 2.54
CA LEU A 49 -5.96 10.91 1.09
C LEU A 49 -4.87 11.60 0.26
N LYS A 50 -4.43 12.79 0.68
CA LYS A 50 -3.32 13.51 0.03
C LYS A 50 -2.01 12.74 0.13
N GLU A 51 -1.71 12.12 1.26
CA GLU A 51 -0.51 11.29 1.41
C GLU A 51 -0.62 9.98 0.61
N LEU A 52 -1.78 9.32 0.59
CA LEU A 52 -2.00 8.13 -0.26
C LEU A 52 -1.70 8.42 -1.73
N ARG A 53 -2.20 9.54 -2.26
CA ARG A 53 -1.94 9.96 -3.65
C ARG A 53 -0.46 10.23 -3.96
N LYS A 54 0.37 10.51 -2.95
CA LYS A 54 1.82 10.69 -3.13
C LYS A 54 2.55 9.35 -3.19
N VAL A 55 2.10 8.36 -2.41
CA VAL A 55 2.73 7.04 -2.32
C VAL A 55 2.28 6.12 -3.45
N GLU A 56 1.07 6.31 -3.98
CA GLU A 56 0.50 5.51 -5.07
C GLU A 56 1.41 5.39 -6.32
N PRO A 57 2.01 6.47 -6.86
CA PRO A 57 2.94 6.36 -7.97
C PRO A 57 4.21 5.56 -7.64
N GLU A 58 4.71 5.64 -6.41
CA GLU A 58 5.89 4.89 -5.96
C GLU A 58 5.57 3.40 -5.85
N TYR A 59 4.40 3.06 -5.31
CA TYR A 59 3.89 1.70 -5.26
C TYR A 59 3.71 1.10 -6.65
N ASP A 60 3.10 1.83 -7.58
CA ASP A 60 2.93 1.41 -8.97
C ASP A 60 4.27 1.17 -9.68
N LYS A 61 5.25 2.06 -9.45
CA LYS A 61 6.60 1.91 -9.97
C LYS A 61 7.27 0.66 -9.41
N ALA A 62 7.14 0.41 -8.11
CA ALA A 62 7.71 -0.76 -7.46
C ALA A 62 7.06 -2.06 -7.96
N CYS A 63 5.74 -2.10 -8.16
CA CYS A 63 5.01 -3.20 -8.79
C CYS A 63 5.51 -3.50 -10.22
N LYS A 64 5.74 -2.46 -11.03
CA LYS A 64 6.28 -2.63 -12.39
C LYS A 64 7.70 -3.16 -12.39
N LYS A 65 8.55 -2.67 -11.47
CA LYS A 65 9.93 -3.12 -11.30
C LYS A 65 9.98 -4.58 -10.86
N GLU A 66 9.13 -4.98 -9.91
CA GLU A 66 9.04 -6.37 -9.44
C GLU A 66 8.69 -7.33 -10.60
N LYS A 67 7.63 -7.02 -11.36
CA LYS A 67 7.25 -7.80 -12.55
C LYS A 67 8.38 -7.94 -13.57
N LEU A 68 9.22 -6.90 -13.72
CA LEU A 68 10.36 -6.95 -14.63
C LEU A 68 11.46 -7.85 -14.08
N ILE A 69 11.78 -7.76 -12.79
CA ILE A 69 12.79 -8.60 -12.14
C ILE A 69 12.40 -10.08 -12.27
N CYS A 70 11.15 -10.45 -11.95
CA CYS A 70 10.69 -11.84 -12.11
C CYS A 70 10.81 -12.33 -13.56
N LYS A 71 10.42 -11.50 -14.54
CA LYS A 71 10.57 -11.86 -15.96
C LYS A 71 12.03 -12.09 -16.36
N LEU A 72 12.94 -11.24 -15.90
CA LEU A 72 14.38 -11.39 -16.18
C LEU A 72 14.94 -12.65 -15.51
N TYR A 73 14.50 -12.93 -14.29
CA TYR A 73 14.86 -14.13 -13.55
C TYR A 73 14.43 -15.40 -14.29
N ASP A 74 13.17 -15.47 -14.73
CA ASP A 74 12.63 -16.62 -15.48
C ASP A 74 13.42 -16.87 -16.77
N ILE A 75 13.68 -15.81 -17.55
CA ILE A 75 14.48 -15.90 -18.79
C ILE A 75 15.88 -16.44 -18.49
N GLU A 76 16.53 -15.95 -17.43
CA GLU A 76 17.89 -16.36 -17.11
C GLU A 76 17.94 -17.77 -16.52
N LEU A 77 16.91 -18.19 -15.79
CA LEU A 77 16.76 -19.55 -15.28
C LEU A 77 16.64 -20.56 -16.41
N ASP A 78 15.84 -20.25 -17.44
CA ASP A 78 15.72 -21.09 -18.63
C ASP A 78 17.04 -21.18 -19.40
N ARG A 79 17.76 -20.06 -19.55
CA ARG A 79 19.10 -20.04 -20.17
C ARG A 79 20.11 -20.86 -19.39
N PHE A 80 20.08 -20.77 -18.06
CA PHE A 80 20.94 -21.55 -17.19
C PHE A 80 20.66 -23.05 -17.31
N ARG A 81 19.38 -23.46 -17.32
CA ARG A 81 18.98 -24.86 -17.55
C ARG A 81 19.41 -25.38 -18.93
N SER A 82 19.31 -24.55 -19.97
CA SER A 82 19.80 -24.89 -21.31
C SER A 82 21.32 -25.12 -21.30
N ALA A 83 22.08 -24.17 -20.73
CA ALA A 83 23.53 -24.28 -20.62
C ALA A 83 23.97 -25.52 -19.80
N ALA A 84 23.26 -25.82 -18.71
CA ALA A 84 23.49 -27.03 -17.92
C ALA A 84 23.23 -28.31 -18.74
N THR A 85 22.17 -28.31 -19.55
CA THR A 85 21.82 -29.43 -20.42
C THR A 85 22.87 -29.64 -21.51
N GLU A 86 23.30 -28.57 -22.18
CA GLU A 86 24.35 -28.61 -23.21
C GLU A 86 25.68 -29.11 -22.64
N LEU A 87 26.10 -28.60 -21.48
CA LEU A 87 27.30 -29.05 -20.80
C LEU A 87 27.20 -30.54 -20.43
N ASN A 88 26.07 -30.97 -19.88
CA ASN A 88 25.83 -32.38 -19.53
C ASN A 88 25.83 -33.30 -20.76
N GLN A 89 25.19 -32.90 -21.85
CA GLN A 89 25.20 -33.65 -23.11
C GLN A 89 26.59 -33.74 -23.70
N PHE A 90 27.34 -32.62 -23.69
CA PHE A 90 28.73 -32.61 -24.12
C PHE A 90 29.55 -33.60 -23.29
N VAL A 91 29.50 -33.49 -21.96
CA VAL A 91 30.26 -34.36 -21.05
C VAL A 91 29.89 -35.84 -21.20
N ARG A 92 28.60 -36.16 -21.41
CA ARG A 92 28.15 -37.53 -21.67
C ARG A 92 28.55 -38.04 -23.06
N GLY A 93 28.56 -37.17 -24.07
CA GLY A 93 29.01 -37.48 -25.43
C GLY A 93 30.50 -37.80 -25.53
N LEU A 94 31.31 -37.31 -24.58
CA LEU A 94 32.74 -37.65 -24.45
C LEU A 94 33.00 -39.14 -24.20
N ALA A 95 32.00 -39.91 -23.79
CA ALA A 95 32.15 -41.35 -23.64
C ALA A 95 32.29 -42.10 -24.99
N TYR A 96 32.05 -41.42 -26.13
CA TYR A 96 31.98 -42.07 -27.45
C TYR A 96 32.93 -41.53 -28.53
N HIS A 97 33.37 -40.25 -28.52
CA HIS A 97 34.34 -39.71 -29.51
C HIS A 97 35.19 -38.56 -28.94
N GLU A 98 36.32 -38.27 -29.61
CA GLU A 98 37.44 -37.38 -29.21
C GLU A 98 37.05 -36.14 -28.40
N TYR A 99 37.70 -35.98 -27.24
CA TYR A 99 37.48 -34.89 -26.30
C TYR A 99 38.01 -33.55 -26.83
N ASP A 100 37.11 -32.61 -27.12
CA ASP A 100 37.46 -31.21 -27.37
C ASP A 100 37.56 -30.41 -26.06
N ALA A 101 38.79 -30.26 -25.56
CA ALA A 101 39.09 -29.51 -24.35
C ALA A 101 38.70 -28.03 -24.42
N ALA A 102 38.80 -27.41 -25.61
CA ALA A 102 38.49 -26.00 -25.79
C ALA A 102 36.96 -25.78 -25.69
N LYS A 103 36.18 -26.64 -26.35
CA LYS A 103 34.71 -26.60 -26.28
C LYS A 103 34.20 -26.87 -24.86
N HIS A 104 34.77 -27.84 -24.14
CA HIS A 104 34.40 -28.08 -22.74
C HIS A 104 34.63 -26.85 -21.86
N ARG A 105 35.79 -26.21 -22.02
CA ARG A 105 36.15 -25.02 -21.24
C ARG A 105 35.18 -23.86 -21.51
N LEU A 106 34.81 -23.66 -22.77
CA LEU A 106 33.85 -22.63 -23.16
C LEU A 106 32.47 -22.88 -22.51
N LEU A 107 31.95 -24.11 -22.59
CA LEU A 107 30.66 -24.47 -21.99
C LEU A 107 30.65 -24.29 -20.47
N ARG A 108 31.74 -24.66 -19.78
CA ARG A 108 31.88 -24.38 -18.34
C ARG A 108 31.91 -22.90 -18.01
N GLN A 109 32.61 -22.09 -18.81
CA GLN A 109 32.64 -20.64 -18.61
C GLN A 109 31.26 -20.03 -18.82
N GLN A 110 30.52 -20.46 -19.83
CA GLN A 110 29.15 -20.03 -20.07
C GLN A 110 28.24 -20.40 -18.89
N TYR A 111 28.30 -21.65 -18.42
CA TYR A 111 27.54 -22.09 -17.24
C TYR A 111 27.85 -21.22 -16.00
N ALA A 112 29.12 -21.04 -15.64
CA ALA A 112 29.52 -20.26 -14.48
C ALA A 112 29.12 -18.78 -14.58
N GLN A 113 29.16 -18.19 -15.78
CA GLN A 113 28.72 -16.81 -16.00
C GLN A 113 27.20 -16.66 -15.80
N ARG A 114 26.42 -17.66 -16.22
CA ARG A 114 24.96 -17.71 -16.03
C ARG A 114 24.60 -17.86 -14.56
N GLU A 115 25.29 -18.75 -13.85
CA GLU A 115 25.16 -18.91 -12.39
C GLU A 115 25.36 -17.57 -11.67
N LYS A 116 26.46 -16.87 -11.97
CA LYS A 116 26.76 -15.54 -11.39
C LYS A 116 25.68 -14.50 -11.71
N THR A 117 25.06 -14.58 -12.87
CA THR A 117 23.99 -13.65 -13.28
C THR A 117 22.69 -13.96 -12.53
N LEU A 118 22.36 -15.23 -12.33
CA LEU A 118 21.23 -15.64 -11.48
C LEU A 118 21.42 -15.20 -10.02
N ASP A 119 22.63 -15.36 -9.47
CA ASP A 119 22.94 -14.89 -8.11
C ASP A 119 22.74 -13.37 -7.99
N ALA A 120 23.22 -12.62 -8.98
CA ALA A 120 23.04 -11.16 -9.01
C ALA A 120 21.56 -10.75 -9.12
N LEU A 121 20.77 -11.46 -9.93
CA LEU A 121 19.32 -11.22 -10.04
C LEU A 121 18.58 -11.57 -8.74
N THR A 122 18.99 -12.63 -8.05
CA THR A 122 18.43 -13.04 -6.75
C THR A 122 18.67 -11.96 -5.70
N ALA A 123 19.91 -11.47 -5.58
CA ALA A 123 20.24 -10.39 -4.64
C ALA A 123 19.52 -9.07 -4.99
N ALA A 124 19.36 -8.76 -6.29
CA ALA A 124 18.61 -7.59 -6.74
C ALA A 124 17.11 -7.71 -6.41
N HIS A 125 16.54 -8.91 -6.52
CA HIS A 125 15.16 -9.20 -6.14
C HIS A 125 14.96 -9.02 -4.63
N GLU A 126 15.83 -9.59 -3.78
CA GLU A 126 15.75 -9.42 -2.32
C GLU A 126 15.79 -7.95 -1.90
N THR A 127 16.73 -7.18 -2.45
CA THR A 127 16.86 -5.75 -2.16
C THR A 127 15.60 -4.97 -2.57
N HIS A 128 15.06 -5.28 -3.75
CA HIS A 128 13.83 -4.64 -4.24
C HIS A 128 12.60 -5.07 -3.43
N TRP A 129 12.55 -6.33 -2.99
CA TRP A 129 11.47 -6.86 -2.17
C TRP A 129 11.36 -6.11 -0.84
N GLU A 130 12.49 -5.81 -0.18
CA GLU A 130 12.51 -4.98 1.04
C GLU A 130 11.94 -3.58 0.80
N GLU A 131 12.33 -2.92 -0.30
CA GLU A 131 11.80 -1.60 -0.69
C GLU A 131 10.29 -1.67 -0.95
N PHE A 132 9.85 -2.64 -1.75
CA PHE A 132 8.45 -2.87 -2.09
C PHE A 132 7.60 -3.15 -0.83
N PHE A 133 8.13 -3.96 0.09
CA PHE A 133 7.45 -4.29 1.34
C PHE A 133 7.26 -3.04 2.22
N ARG A 134 8.27 -2.17 2.32
CA ARG A 134 8.17 -0.91 3.06
C ARG A 134 7.11 0.03 2.47
N ILE A 135 7.04 0.15 1.15
CA ILE A 135 6.02 0.97 0.48
C ILE A 135 4.62 0.40 0.75
N THR A 136 4.46 -0.93 0.69
CA THR A 136 3.19 -1.61 0.98
C THR A 136 2.73 -1.36 2.43
N GLN A 137 3.66 -1.43 3.40
CA GLN A 137 3.35 -1.11 4.80
C GLN A 137 2.93 0.36 4.98
N CYS A 138 3.55 1.29 4.24
CA CYS A 138 3.17 2.69 4.25
C CYS A 138 1.73 2.88 3.74
N MET A 139 1.39 2.24 2.61
CA MET A 139 0.04 2.26 2.03
C MET A 139 -1.02 1.70 2.99
N ASP A 140 -0.75 0.57 3.64
CA ASP A 140 -1.66 -0.03 4.63
C ASP A 140 -1.86 0.89 5.85
N ALA A 141 -0.79 1.48 6.37
CA ALA A 141 -0.86 2.41 7.50
C ALA A 141 -1.67 3.67 7.16
N LEU A 142 -1.46 4.24 5.97
CA LEU A 142 -2.24 5.39 5.50
C LEU A 142 -3.71 5.04 5.27
N SER A 143 -4.00 3.87 4.71
CA SER A 143 -5.36 3.38 4.51
C SER A 143 -6.09 3.19 5.84
N LYS A 144 -5.44 2.59 6.84
CA LYS A 144 -5.97 2.46 8.21
C LYS A 144 -6.23 3.82 8.88
N ASN A 145 -5.37 4.81 8.62
CA ASN A 145 -5.60 6.17 9.14
C ASN A 145 -6.78 6.85 8.45
N ALA A 146 -6.93 6.67 7.14
CA ALA A 146 -8.09 7.16 6.41
C ALA A 146 -9.38 6.50 6.91
N GLU A 147 -9.38 5.17 7.10
CA GLU A 147 -10.53 4.42 7.64
C GLU A 147 -10.92 4.90 9.04
N LYS A 148 -9.96 5.09 9.95
CA LYS A 148 -10.23 5.65 11.28
C LYS A 148 -10.84 7.04 11.20
N ALA A 149 -10.36 7.88 10.28
CA ALA A 149 -10.90 9.21 10.09
C ALA A 149 -12.33 9.15 9.52
N THR A 150 -12.61 8.26 8.57
CA THR A 150 -13.96 8.03 8.04
C THR A 150 -14.92 7.54 9.12
N ASN A 151 -14.53 6.56 9.94
CA ASN A 151 -15.36 6.07 11.04
C ASN A 151 -15.67 7.18 12.05
N ALA A 152 -14.66 7.97 12.44
CA ALA A 152 -14.86 9.11 13.35
C ALA A 152 -15.74 10.21 12.73
N TYR A 153 -15.65 10.41 11.42
CA TYR A 153 -16.49 11.33 10.67
C TYR A 153 -17.96 10.85 10.66
N ASP A 154 -18.20 9.57 10.36
CA ASP A 154 -19.53 8.96 10.29
C ASP A 154 -20.22 8.95 11.67
N GLU A 155 -19.50 8.56 12.73
CA GLU A 155 -20.02 8.60 14.11
C GLU A 155 -20.41 10.03 14.53
N ALA A 156 -19.58 11.01 14.17
CA ALA A 156 -19.84 12.40 14.47
C ALA A 156 -21.05 12.93 13.67
N TYR A 157 -21.14 12.56 12.39
CA TYR A 157 -22.25 12.90 11.51
C TYR A 157 -23.57 12.33 12.02
N ASP A 158 -23.63 11.04 12.35
CA ASP A 158 -24.81 10.38 12.89
C ASP A 158 -25.27 10.99 14.22
N CYS A 159 -24.32 11.34 15.08
CA CYS A 159 -24.61 12.06 16.32
C CYS A 159 -25.29 13.41 16.03
N LEU A 160 -24.74 14.21 15.11
CA LEU A 160 -25.29 15.52 14.75
C LEU A 160 -26.66 15.41 14.06
N LYS A 161 -26.81 14.43 13.16
CA LYS A 161 -28.08 14.09 12.49
C LYS A 161 -29.17 13.70 13.50
N SER A 162 -28.83 12.97 14.56
CA SER A 162 -29.78 12.61 15.63
C SER A 162 -30.38 13.83 16.37
N PHE A 163 -29.65 14.95 16.36
CA PHE A 163 -30.09 16.24 16.89
C PHE A 163 -30.75 17.15 15.85
N GLY A 164 -30.96 16.68 14.62
CA GLY A 164 -31.56 17.48 13.54
C GLY A 164 -30.66 18.61 13.06
N VAL A 165 -29.37 18.54 13.34
CA VAL A 165 -28.40 19.49 12.79
C VAL A 165 -28.07 19.04 11.37
N LEU A 166 -28.59 19.76 10.38
CA LEU A 166 -28.11 19.68 9.00
C LEU A 166 -26.74 20.35 8.96
N ILE A 167 -25.70 19.53 8.80
CA ILE A 167 -24.39 20.03 8.40
C ILE A 167 -24.52 20.28 6.90
N GLU A 168 -24.68 21.54 6.49
CA GLU A 168 -24.48 21.90 5.08
C GLU A 168 -23.04 21.50 4.73
N VAL A 169 -22.92 20.59 3.77
CA VAL A 169 -21.64 20.15 3.17
C VAL A 169 -21.17 21.22 2.19
#